data_AF-A0A3M1WUV7-F1
#
_entry.id   AF-A0A3M1WUV7-F1
#
_cell.length_a   1.000
_cell.length_b   1.000
_cell.length_c   1.000
_cell.angle_alpha   90.00
_cell.angle_beta   90.00
_cell.angle_gamma   90.00
#
_symmetry.space_group_name_H-M   'P 1'
#
loop_
_entity.id
_entity.type
_entity.pdbx_description
1 polymer ?
#
loop_
_entity_poly.entity_id
_entity_poly.type
_entity_poly.pdbx_seq_one_letter_code
_entity_poly.pdbx_strand_id
1 'polypeptide(L)'
;MVLPGWVRAGGLVMLMLCALMLLGYGLYRWVPAAHEPVRVVDIRGTGGHVSEAEVRQVVADLVQAPFFAVDLRAIEQRVRALPWVYRVSVRRLWPDTVRISISEQQAVARWG
;
A
#
# COMPACT_ATOMS: atom_id res chain seq x y z
N MET A 1 -4.05 -29.91 -51.79
CA MET A 1 -3.09 -28.83 -52.13
C MET A 1 -2.27 -28.53 -50.88
N VAL A 2 -1.01 -29.00 -50.83
CA VAL A 2 -0.14 -28.86 -49.66
C VAL A 2 0.56 -27.50 -49.77
N LEU A 3 0.27 -26.57 -48.86
CA LEU A 3 0.89 -25.24 -48.86
C LEU A 3 2.42 -25.36 -48.78
N PRO A 4 3.18 -24.52 -49.53
CA PRO A 4 4.64 -24.55 -49.52
C PRO A 4 5.19 -24.42 -48.09
N GLY A 5 6.23 -25.18 -47.74
CA GLY A 5 6.77 -25.23 -46.37
C GLY A 5 7.18 -23.87 -45.79
N TRP A 6 7.47 -22.90 -46.65
CA TRP A 6 7.92 -21.55 -46.31
C TRP A 6 6.74 -20.70 -45.80
N VAL A 7 5.54 -20.96 -46.33
CA VAL A 7 4.26 -20.35 -45.88
C VAL A 7 3.87 -20.91 -44.51
N ARG A 8 4.10 -22.20 -44.27
CA ARG A 8 3.87 -22.84 -42.96
C ARG A 8 4.83 -22.34 -41.89
N ALA A 9 6.11 -22.17 -42.24
CA ALA A 9 7.12 -21.60 -41.37
C ALA A 9 6.81 -20.12 -41.03
N GLY A 10 6.42 -19.32 -42.02
CA GLY A 10 6.02 -17.92 -41.81
C GLY A 10 4.80 -17.78 -40.91
N GLY A 11 3.78 -18.63 -41.08
CA GLY A 11 2.60 -18.66 -40.22
C GLY A 11 2.91 -19.04 -38.76
N LEU A 12 3.82 -19.99 -38.56
CA LEU A 12 4.28 -20.40 -37.22
C LEU A 12 5.05 -19.28 -36.50
N VAL A 13 5.93 -18.58 -37.23
CA VAL A 13 6.67 -17.43 -36.68
C VAL A 13 5.71 -16.30 -36.30
N MET A 14 4.72 -16.00 -37.15
CA MET A 14 3.72 -14.98 -36.87
C MET A 14 2.84 -15.35 -35.66
N LEU A 15 2.45 -16.62 -35.54
CA LEU A 15 1.72 -17.12 -34.36
C LEU A 15 2.56 -17.02 -33.08
N MET A 16 3.85 -17.36 -33.13
CA MET A 16 4.74 -17.21 -31.97
C MET A 16 4.92 -15.75 -31.55
N LEU A 17 5.07 -14.84 -32.51
CA LEU A 17 5.17 -13.41 -32.22
C LEU A 17 3.87 -12.87 -31.61
N CYS A 18 2.71 -13.25 -32.16
CA CYS A 18 1.41 -12.90 -31.57
C CYS A 18 1.25 -13.47 -30.16
N ALA A 19 1.63 -14.74 -29.93
CA ALA A 19 1.58 -15.36 -28.62
C ALA A 19 2.50 -14.66 -27.61
N LEU A 20 3.72 -14.27 -28.03
CA LEU A 20 4.66 -13.53 -27.20
C LEU A 20 4.12 -12.12 -26.86
N MET A 21 3.50 -11.44 -27.82
CA MET A 21 2.90 -10.12 -27.62
C MET A 21 1.71 -10.19 -26.66
N LEU A 22 0.84 -11.20 -26.81
CA LEU A 22 -0.28 -11.46 -25.90
C LEU A 22 0.19 -11.83 -24.49
N LEU A 23 1.24 -12.66 -24.39
CA LEU A 23 1.84 -13.04 -23.11
C LEU A 23 2.47 -11.82 -22.41
N GLY A 24 3.20 -10.99 -23.16
CA GLY A 24 3.80 -9.75 -22.65
C GLY A 24 2.76 -8.73 -22.21
N TYR A 25 1.69 -8.56 -22.99
CA TYR A 25 0.55 -7.72 -22.62
C TYR A 25 -0.19 -8.27 -21.39
N GLY A 26 -0.33 -9.59 -21.30
CA GLY A 26 -0.81 -10.30 -20.12
C GLY A 26 0.02 -9.96 -18.90
N LEU A 27 1.32 -10.24 -18.90
CA LEU A 27 2.21 -9.90 -17.78
C LEU A 27 2.15 -8.42 -17.42
N TYR A 28 2.17 -7.52 -18.40
CA TYR A 28 2.08 -6.07 -18.17
C TYR A 28 0.79 -5.68 -17.43
N ARG A 29 -0.36 -6.28 -17.77
CA ARG A 29 -1.62 -6.07 -17.06
C ARG A 29 -1.68 -6.70 -15.66
N TRP A 30 -0.76 -7.60 -15.30
CA TRP A 30 -0.66 -8.17 -13.95
C TRP A 30 0.32 -7.42 -13.04
N VAL A 31 1.14 -6.53 -13.59
CA VAL A 31 2.04 -5.61 -12.86
C VAL A 31 1.39 -4.35 -12.22
N PRO A 32 0.09 -3.98 -12.38
CA PRO A 32 -0.42 -2.71 -11.84
C PRO A 32 -0.46 -2.62 -10.31
N ALA A 33 -0.27 -3.71 -9.57
CA ALA A 33 -0.34 -3.65 -8.11
C ALA A 33 0.83 -2.88 -7.46
N ALA A 34 1.94 -2.63 -8.18
CA ALA A 34 3.15 -2.09 -7.57
C ALA A 34 3.20 -0.55 -7.42
N HIS A 35 2.26 0.20 -8.03
CA HIS A 35 2.36 1.67 -8.14
C HIS A 35 1.22 2.47 -7.50
N GLU A 36 0.23 1.84 -6.87
CA GLU A 36 -0.81 2.60 -6.15
C GLU A 36 -0.22 3.11 -4.81
N PRO A 37 -0.25 4.43 -4.54
CA PRO A 37 0.11 4.98 -3.24
C PRO A 37 -0.85 4.42 -2.16
N VAL A 38 -0.42 4.37 -0.90
CA VAL A 38 -1.31 3.98 0.21
C VAL A 38 -2.55 4.86 0.19
N ARG A 39 -3.72 4.30 -0.14
CA ARG A 39 -4.93 5.09 -0.42
C ARG A 39 -5.82 5.28 0.81
N VAL A 40 -5.64 4.45 1.85
CA VAL A 40 -6.51 4.46 3.04
C VAL A 40 -5.71 4.32 4.33
N VAL A 41 -5.80 5.34 5.19
CA VAL A 41 -5.33 5.30 6.59
C VAL A 41 -6.55 5.13 7.49
N ASP A 42 -6.75 3.93 8.04
CA ASP A 42 -7.84 3.62 8.99
C ASP A 42 -7.34 3.88 10.41
N ILE A 43 -7.78 4.98 11.01
CA ILE A 43 -7.36 5.41 12.35
C ILE A 43 -8.45 5.02 13.34
N ARG A 44 -8.09 4.24 14.37
CA ARG A 44 -9.01 3.76 15.40
C ARG A 44 -8.51 4.09 16.80
N GLY A 45 -9.46 4.31 17.70
CA GLY A 45 -9.18 4.59 19.12
C GLY A 45 -8.74 6.02 19.41
N THR A 46 -8.99 6.94 18.47
CA THR A 46 -8.89 8.40 18.63
C THR A 46 -10.23 9.00 19.04
N GLY A 47 -10.21 10.15 19.72
CA GLY A 47 -11.42 10.93 20.02
C GLY A 47 -11.49 11.51 21.43
N GLY A 48 -10.52 11.22 22.30
CA GLY A 48 -10.40 11.88 23.60
C GLY A 48 -9.51 13.12 23.48
N HIS A 49 -8.21 12.91 23.43
CA HIS A 49 -7.19 13.98 23.33
C HIS A 49 -6.46 14.00 22.00
N VAL A 50 -6.41 12.88 21.28
CA VAL A 50 -5.72 12.78 19.99
C VAL A 50 -6.76 12.72 18.88
N SER A 51 -6.69 13.68 17.95
CA SER A 51 -7.61 13.75 16.82
C SER A 51 -7.09 12.94 15.62
N GLU A 52 -8.01 12.42 14.81
CA GLU A 52 -7.65 11.74 13.56
C GLU A 52 -6.88 12.65 12.59
N ALA A 53 -7.26 13.94 12.54
CA ALA A 53 -6.62 14.92 11.68
C ALA A 53 -5.16 15.17 12.08
N GLU A 54 -4.89 15.26 13.37
CA GLU A 54 -3.54 15.43 13.91
C GLU A 54 -2.65 14.22 13.59
N VAL A 55 -3.16 13.00 13.79
CA VAL A 55 -2.45 11.77 13.42
C VAL A 55 -2.16 11.75 11.91
N ARG A 56 -3.15 12.09 11.07
CA ARG A 56 -2.99 12.17 9.61
C ARG A 56 -1.93 13.18 9.21
N GLN A 57 -1.88 14.35 9.86
CA GLN A 57 -0.90 15.39 9.59
C GLN A 57 0.52 14.93 9.93
N VAL A 58 0.71 14.25 11.06
CA VAL A 58 2.04 13.77 11.50
C VAL A 58 2.62 12.70 10.59
N VAL A 59 1.76 11.87 9.99
CA VAL A 59 2.16 10.77 9.11
C VAL A 59 2.10 11.12 7.62
N ALA A 60 1.64 12.32 7.25
CA ALA A 60 1.41 12.73 5.87
C ALA A 60 2.65 12.53 4.98
N ASP A 61 3.83 12.90 5.46
CA ASP A 61 5.09 12.76 4.72
C ASP A 61 5.50 11.31 4.49
N LEU A 62 5.13 10.41 5.42
CA LEU A 62 5.51 9.00 5.39
C LEU A 62 4.59 8.16 4.50
N VAL A 63 3.34 8.59 4.34
CA VAL A 63 2.30 7.88 3.57
C VAL A 63 2.35 8.26 2.08
N GLN A 64 3.17 9.25 1.69
CA GLN A 64 3.42 9.62 0.28
C GLN A 64 4.19 8.55 -0.51
N ALA A 65 4.87 7.62 0.18
CA ALA A 65 5.59 6.53 -0.48
C ALA A 65 4.62 5.46 -1.04
N PRO A 66 5.04 4.68 -2.06
CA PRO A 66 4.27 3.54 -2.57
C PRO A 66 3.83 2.59 -1.45
N PHE A 67 2.66 1.95 -1.56
CA PHE A 67 2.11 1.09 -0.49
C PHE A 67 3.10 0.05 0.04
N PHE A 68 3.93 -0.51 -0.84
CA PHE A 68 4.96 -1.47 -0.45
C PHE A 68 6.16 -0.84 0.26
N ALA A 69 6.51 0.40 -0.08
CA ALA A 69 7.68 1.13 0.41
C ALA A 69 7.43 1.95 1.68
N VAL A 70 6.18 2.07 2.13
CA VAL A 70 5.86 2.76 3.39
C VAL A 70 6.47 2.05 4.59
N ASP A 71 7.26 2.79 5.37
CA ASP A 71 7.87 2.34 6.62
C ASP A 71 6.86 2.42 7.77
N LEU A 72 6.30 1.26 8.12
CA LEU A 72 5.34 1.13 9.22
C LEU A 72 5.97 1.45 10.59
N ARG A 73 7.28 1.21 10.78
CA ARG A 73 7.96 1.51 12.04
C ARG A 73 8.16 3.01 12.20
N ALA A 74 8.50 3.72 11.13
CA ALA A 74 8.59 5.17 11.15
C ALA A 74 7.24 5.81 11.50
N ILE A 75 6.14 5.29 10.94
CA ILE A 75 4.78 5.71 11.29
C ILE A 75 4.50 5.44 12.77
N GLU A 76 4.79 4.24 13.26
CA GLU A 76 4.57 3.87 14.67
C GLU A 76 5.33 4.81 15.62
N GLN A 77 6.59 5.09 15.34
CA GLN A 77 7.43 5.98 16.15
C GLN A 77 6.91 7.41 16.16
N ARG A 78 6.50 7.93 15.00
CA ARG A 78 5.97 9.28 14.86
C ARG A 78 4.64 9.47 15.59
N VAL A 79 3.73 8.51 15.47
CA VAL A 79 2.45 8.56 16.19
C VAL A 79 2.66 8.35 17.69
N ARG A 80 3.59 7.49 18.11
CA ARG A 80 3.94 7.32 19.53
C ARG A 80 4.50 8.60 20.16
N ALA A 81 5.13 9.47 19.36
CA ALA A 81 5.68 10.72 19.85
C ALA A 81 4.61 11.79 20.17
N LEU A 82 3.35 11.58 19.77
CA LEU A 82 2.27 12.50 20.13
C LEU A 82 1.99 12.46 21.64
N PRO A 83 1.74 13.62 22.27
CA PRO A 83 1.30 13.66 23.67
C PRO A 83 -0.03 12.92 23.79
N TRP A 84 -0.23 12.21 24.91
CA TRP A 84 -1.41 11.37 25.20
C TRP A 84 -1.49 10.00 24.50
N VAL A 85 -0.56 9.66 23.60
CA VAL A 85 -0.48 8.30 23.04
C VAL A 85 0.22 7.38 24.03
N TYR A 86 -0.51 6.40 24.58
CA TYR A 86 0.08 5.36 25.44
C TYR A 86 0.64 4.21 24.61
N ARG A 87 -0.15 3.71 23.67
CA ARG A 87 0.22 2.59 22.80
C ARG A 87 -0.30 2.84 21.40
N VAL A 88 0.52 2.49 20.42
CA VAL A 88 0.15 2.53 19.00
C VAL A 88 0.53 1.19 18.36
N SER A 89 -0.33 0.72 17.47
CA SER A 89 -0.14 -0.48 16.66
C SER A 89 -0.42 -0.12 15.21
N VAL A 90 0.57 -0.26 14.35
CA VAL A 90 0.44 -0.03 12.90
C VAL A 90 0.46 -1.38 12.19
N ARG A 91 -0.54 -1.65 11.35
CA ARG A 91 -0.63 -2.90 10.59
C ARG A 91 -1.02 -2.63 9.15
N ARG A 92 -0.47 -3.44 8.25
CA ARG A 92 -0.83 -3.43 6.83
C ARG A 92 -2.03 -4.35 6.60
N LEU A 93 -3.08 -3.81 6.01
CA LEU A 93 -4.25 -4.54 5.53
C LEU A 93 -4.22 -4.55 4.02
N TRP A 94 -4.07 -5.75 3.45
CA TRP A 94 -4.19 -5.92 2.02
C TRP A 94 -5.63 -5.60 1.56
N PRO A 95 -5.81 -4.94 0.40
CA PRO A 95 -4.82 -4.71 -0.65
C PRO A 95 -4.02 -3.39 -0.58
N ASP A 96 -4.51 -2.34 0.07
CA ASP A 96 -3.95 -0.98 -0.05
C ASP A 96 -4.12 -0.11 1.22
N THR A 97 -4.46 -0.74 2.34
CA THR A 97 -4.83 -0.04 3.58
C THR A 97 -3.77 -0.16 4.67
N VAL A 98 -3.47 0.94 5.36
CA VAL A 98 -2.68 0.93 6.60
C VAL A 98 -3.60 1.29 7.75
N ARG A 99 -3.74 0.39 8.72
CA ARG A 99 -4.52 0.64 9.93
C ARG A 99 -3.60 1.06 11.06
N ILE A 100 -3.94 2.20 11.66
CA ILE A 100 -3.29 2.76 12.83
C ILE A 100 -4.27 2.64 14.01
N SER A 101 -3.94 1.81 14.98
CA SER A 101 -4.73 1.66 16.20
C SER A 101 -4.02 2.34 17.35
N ILE A 102 -4.67 3.33 17.95
CA ILE A 102 -4.14 4.16 19.04
C ILE A 102 -4.90 3.84 20.33
N SER A 103 -4.17 3.77 21.43
CA SER A 103 -4.69 3.73 22.79
C SER A 103 -4.19 4.97 23.51
N GLU A 104 -5.12 5.81 23.94
CA GLU A 104 -4.81 7.02 24.70
C GLU A 104 -4.42 6.70 26.15
N GLN A 105 -3.69 7.62 26.78
CA GLN A 105 -3.37 7.59 28.21
C GLN A 105 -4.63 7.89 29.05
N GLN A 106 -4.84 7.13 30.14
CA GLN A 106 -5.86 7.45 31.14
C GLN A 106 -5.27 8.34 32.23
N ALA A 107 -5.72 9.58 32.33
CA ALA A 107 -5.33 10.47 33.41
C ALA A 107 -5.99 10.01 34.72
N VAL A 108 -5.22 9.42 35.64
CA VAL A 108 -5.70 8.97 36.95
C VAL A 108 -5.46 9.97 38.08
N ALA A 109 -4.67 11.03 37.84
CA ALA A 109 -4.52 12.14 38.79
C ALA A 109 -3.95 13.39 38.10
N ARG A 110 -4.39 14.56 38.57
CA ARG A 110 -3.83 15.86 38.19
C ARG A 110 -3.11 16.41 39.42
N TRP A 111 -1.79 16.45 39.39
CA TRP A 111 -0.98 17.02 40.46
C TRP A 111 -0.99 18.54 40.31
N GLY A 112 -1.48 19.23 41.34
CA GLY A 112 -1.46 20.68 41.47
C GLY A 112 -0.31 21.14 42.34
#